data_AF-A0A7Z9MWZ0-F1
#
_entry.id   AF-A0A7Z9MWZ0-F1
#
_cell.length_a   1.000
_cell.length_b   1.000
_cell.length_c   1.000
_cell.angle_alpha   90.00
_cell.angle_beta   90.00
_cell.angle_gamma   90.00
#
_symmetry.space_group_name_H-M   'P 1'
#
loop_
_entity.id
_entity.type
_entity.pdbx_description
1 polymer ?
#
loop_
_entity_poly.entity_id
_entity_poly.type
_entity_poly.pdbx_seq_one_letter_code
_entity_poly.pdbx_strand_id
1 'polypeptide(L)'
;MFVRSWIHLRDGHAKRLAWPEVPRDNKATVKSDDEELRLAMIRLAKQYGRYGYRKIGHLLRMEGWTVNHKKIERLWREEGLQ
;
A
#
# COMPACT_ATOMS: atom_id res chain seq x y z
N MET A 1 30.92 46.02 -3.61
CA MET A 1 30.36 44.74 -3.12
C MET A 1 28.88 44.72 -3.53
N PHE A 2 28.61 44.03 -4.64
CA PHE A 2 27.40 44.07 -5.49
C PHE A 2 26.29 43.17 -4.90
N VAL A 3 25.09 43.64 -4.50
CA VAL A 3 23.88 44.09 -5.25
C VAL A 3 22.89 42.95 -5.63
N ARG A 4 21.74 42.96 -4.93
CA ARG A 4 20.30 42.82 -5.33
C ARG A 4 19.84 41.88 -6.48
N SER A 5 18.66 41.28 -6.24
CA SER A 5 17.51 41.11 -7.15
C SER A 5 17.55 40.04 -8.25
N TRP A 6 16.65 39.04 -8.18
CA TRP A 6 16.15 38.28 -9.34
C TRP A 6 14.66 37.89 -9.16
N ILE A 7 13.75 38.85 -9.38
CA ILE A 7 12.41 38.57 -9.91
C ILE A 7 12.28 39.42 -11.18
N HIS A 8 12.67 38.85 -12.32
CA HIS A 8 12.10 39.07 -13.66
C HIS A 8 12.87 38.26 -14.72
N LEU A 9 12.19 38.02 -15.86
CA LEU A 9 12.63 37.37 -17.13
C LEU A 9 12.37 35.85 -17.19
N ARG A 10 11.45 35.32 -18.01
CA ARG A 10 11.24 35.34 -19.50
C ARG A 10 12.26 34.49 -20.27
N ASP A 11 11.71 33.48 -20.96
CA ASP A 11 12.22 32.64 -22.05
C ASP A 11 13.60 31.94 -21.91
N GLY A 12 13.58 30.62 -22.12
CA GLY A 12 14.72 29.90 -22.71
C GLY A 12 15.49 28.97 -21.79
N HIS A 13 15.28 27.66 -21.97
CA HIS A 13 16.25 26.58 -21.76
C HIS A 13 16.97 26.51 -20.40
N ALA A 14 16.47 25.66 -19.50
CA ALA A 14 17.33 25.00 -18.50
C ALA A 14 16.87 23.54 -18.28
N LYS A 15 17.80 22.63 -18.56
CA LYS A 15 17.71 21.18 -18.43
C LYS A 15 17.47 20.74 -16.99
N ARG A 16 16.61 19.72 -16.84
CA ARG A 16 16.80 18.52 -16.00
C ARG A 16 17.26 18.81 -14.57
N LEU A 17 16.34 19.33 -13.74
CA LEU A 17 16.48 19.29 -12.29
C LEU A 17 15.96 17.94 -11.78
N ALA A 18 16.90 17.16 -11.22
CA ALA A 18 16.63 15.89 -10.57
C ALA A 18 15.61 16.07 -9.44
N TRP A 19 14.44 15.46 -9.62
CA TRP A 19 13.63 15.03 -8.49
C TRP A 19 14.44 13.94 -7.78
N PRO A 20 14.67 13.96 -6.46
CA PRO A 20 15.13 12.76 -5.79
C PRO A 20 13.99 11.76 -5.95
N GLU A 21 14.15 10.80 -6.86
CA GLU A 21 13.31 9.62 -6.94
C GLU A 21 13.43 8.93 -5.58
N VAL A 22 12.48 9.21 -4.70
CA VAL A 22 12.24 8.45 -3.49
C VAL A 22 12.20 6.98 -3.91
N PRO A 23 13.11 6.14 -3.42
CA PRO A 23 13.02 4.71 -3.67
C PRO A 23 11.69 4.25 -3.09
N ARG A 24 10.71 3.99 -3.97
CA ARG A 24 9.43 3.40 -3.57
C ARG A 24 9.59 1.88 -3.58
N ASP A 25 10.68 1.36 -3.02
CA ASP A 25 10.95 -0.06 -2.88
C ASP A 25 10.36 -0.59 -1.56
N ASN A 26 9.06 -0.36 -1.35
CA ASN A 26 8.32 -1.09 -0.31
C ASN A 26 7.95 -2.52 -0.78
N LYS A 27 8.65 -3.11 -1.75
CA LYS A 27 8.21 -4.38 -2.39
C LYS A 27 8.64 -5.63 -1.62
N ALA A 28 9.76 -5.58 -0.90
CA ALA A 28 10.28 -6.75 -0.20
C ALA A 28 9.57 -6.99 1.14
N THR A 29 9.32 -5.92 1.91
CA THR A 29 8.59 -5.93 3.19
C THR A 29 7.11 -6.25 2.98
N VAL A 30 6.45 -5.60 2.00
CA VAL A 30 5.03 -5.82 1.72
C VAL A 30 4.72 -7.24 1.28
N LYS A 31 5.64 -7.93 0.58
CA LYS A 31 5.41 -9.35 0.21
C LYS A 31 5.34 -10.28 1.42
N SER A 32 6.11 -10.00 2.47
CA SER A 32 6.06 -10.78 3.72
C SER A 32 4.76 -10.50 4.46
N ASP A 33 4.39 -9.23 4.59
CA ASP A 33 3.14 -8.81 5.23
C ASP A 33 1.89 -9.34 4.48
N ASP A 34 1.97 -9.47 3.14
CA ASP A 34 0.92 -10.05 2.31
C ASP A 34 0.70 -11.54 2.62
N GLU A 35 1.79 -12.28 2.82
CA GLU A 35 1.73 -13.71 3.13
C GLU A 35 1.21 -13.96 4.55
N GLU A 36 1.67 -13.18 5.54
CA GLU A 36 1.13 -13.26 6.91
C GLU A 36 -0.35 -12.90 6.95
N LEU A 37 -0.76 -11.87 6.22
CA LEU A 37 -2.16 -11.49 6.07
C LEU A 37 -2.99 -12.61 5.42
N ARG A 38 -2.45 -13.26 4.38
CA ARG A 38 -3.09 -14.39 3.71
C ARG A 38 -3.28 -15.56 4.67
N LEU A 39 -2.25 -15.93 5.44
CA LEU A 39 -2.33 -16.99 6.44
C LEU A 39 -3.36 -16.68 7.53
N ALA A 40 -3.38 -15.44 8.04
CA ALA A 40 -4.38 -14.98 9.01
C ALA A 40 -5.80 -15.05 8.42
N MET A 41 -5.98 -14.61 7.17
CA MET A 41 -7.25 -14.73 6.45
C MET A 41 -7.71 -16.18 6.33
N ILE A 42 -6.85 -17.09 5.87
CA ILE A 42 -7.17 -18.51 5.71
C ILE A 42 -7.51 -19.14 7.06
N ARG A 43 -6.76 -18.82 8.12
CA ARG A 43 -7.02 -19.28 9.48
C ARG A 43 -8.41 -18.88 9.95
N LEU A 44 -8.77 -17.60 9.79
CA LEU A 44 -10.08 -17.09 10.16
C LEU A 44 -11.19 -17.65 9.28
N ALA A 45 -10.96 -17.81 7.97
CA ALA A 45 -11.93 -18.41 7.06
C ALA A 45 -12.21 -19.88 7.42
N LYS A 46 -11.18 -20.65 7.77
CA LYS A 46 -11.34 -22.04 8.25
C LYS A 46 -12.09 -22.10 9.59
N GLN A 47 -11.77 -21.19 10.51
CA GLN A 47 -12.42 -21.15 11.84
C GLN A 47 -13.87 -20.68 11.75
N TYR A 48 -14.15 -19.73 10.85
CA TYR A 48 -15.46 -19.09 10.68
C TYR A 48 -16.01 -19.32 9.26
N GLY A 49 -16.07 -20.57 8.78
CA GLY A 49 -16.41 -20.92 7.39
C GLY A 49 -17.75 -20.41 6.82
N ARG A 50 -18.61 -19.77 7.63
CA ARG A 50 -19.82 -19.05 7.17
C ARG A 50 -19.57 -17.56 6.89
N TYR A 51 -18.39 -17.05 7.21
CA TYR A 51 -18.08 -15.62 7.22
C TYR A 51 -17.34 -15.28 5.94
N GLY A 52 -17.92 -14.39 5.13
CA GLY A 52 -17.25 -13.83 3.96
C GLY A 52 -16.21 -12.77 4.32
N TYR A 53 -15.48 -12.33 3.29
CA TYR A 53 -14.36 -11.38 3.38
C TYR A 53 -14.64 -10.11 4.20
N ARG A 54 -15.89 -9.62 4.21
CA ARG A 54 -16.30 -8.43 5.00
C ARG A 54 -16.17 -8.67 6.51
N LYS A 55 -16.65 -9.81 7.01
CA LYS A 55 -16.57 -10.16 8.44
C LYS A 55 -15.16 -10.54 8.83
N ILE A 56 -14.45 -11.28 7.96
CA ILE A 56 -13.03 -11.61 8.18
C ILE A 56 -12.19 -10.32 8.26
N GLY A 57 -12.45 -9.34 7.39
CA GLY A 57 -11.79 -8.04 7.47
C GLY A 57 -12.05 -7.25 8.77
N HIS A 58 -13.22 -7.44 9.40
CA HIS A 58 -13.48 -6.86 10.72
C HIS A 58 -12.68 -7.57 11.81
N LEU A 59 -12.60 -8.90 11.77
CA LEU A 59 -11.80 -9.69 12.71
C LEU A 59 -10.32 -9.35 12.61
N LEU A 60 -9.79 -9.22 11.39
CA LEU A 60 -8.41 -8.79 11.16
C LEU A 60 -8.14 -7.41 11.77
N ARG A 61 -9.06 -6.45 11.65
CA ARG A 61 -8.90 -5.14 12.31
C ARG A 61 -8.94 -5.24 13.84
N MET A 62 -9.75 -6.13 14.40
CA MET A 62 -9.77 -6.38 15.85
C MET A 62 -8.46 -7.02 16.34
N GLU A 63 -7.81 -7.84 15.50
CA GLU A 63 -6.46 -8.36 15.74
C GLU A 63 -5.35 -7.31 15.51
N GLY A 64 -5.70 -6.07 15.14
CA GLY A 64 -4.76 -4.97 14.98
C GLY A 64 -4.24 -4.77 13.55
N TRP A 65 -4.74 -5.52 12.57
CA TRP A 65 -4.28 -5.39 11.18
C TRP A 65 -4.82 -4.12 10.50
N THR A 66 -3.92 -3.25 10.07
CA THR A 66 -4.23 -2.05 9.28
C THR A 66 -4.18 -2.36 7.78
N VAL A 67 -5.14 -3.14 7.30
CA VAL A 67 -5.25 -3.55 5.88
C VAL A 67 -6.49 -2.97 5.21
N ASN A 68 -6.31 -2.55 3.96
CA ASN A 68 -7.41 -2.03 3.15
C ASN A 68 -8.37 -3.15 2.75
N HIS A 69 -9.68 -2.89 2.80
CA HIS A 69 -10.71 -3.83 2.38
C HIS A 69 -10.53 -4.30 0.92
N LYS A 70 -10.02 -3.44 0.03
CA LYS A 70 -9.72 -3.79 -1.36
C LYS A 70 -8.65 -4.87 -1.48
N LYS A 71 -7.66 -4.86 -0.58
CA LYS A 71 -6.56 -5.84 -0.55
C LYS A 71 -7.07 -7.20 -0.09
N ILE A 72 -7.90 -7.20 0.96
CA ILE A 72 -8.58 -8.40 1.45
C ILE A 72 -9.45 -9.00 0.35
N GLU A 73 -10.26 -8.19 -0.35
CA GLU A 73 -11.10 -8.66 -1.44
C GLU A 73 -10.30 -9.29 -2.57
N ARG A 74 -9.17 -8.67 -2.95
CA ARG A 74 -8.27 -9.21 -3.97
C ARG A 74 -7.69 -10.56 -3.53
N LEU A 75 -7.11 -10.64 -2.34
CA LEU A 75 -6.55 -11.90 -1.81
C LEU A 75 -7.63 -12.97 -1.67
N TRP A 76 -8.84 -12.59 -1.26
CA TRP A 76 -9.97 -13.52 -1.12
C TRP A 76 -10.36 -14.17 -2.46
N ARG A 77 -10.32 -13.39 -3.55
CA ARG A 77 -10.55 -13.89 -4.92
C ARG A 77 -9.37 -14.75 -5.42
N GLU A 78 -8.14 -14.35 -5.12
CA GLU A 78 -6.94 -15.11 -5.48
C GLU A 78 -6.86 -16.46 -4.77
N GLU A 79 -7.27 -16.53 -3.49
CA GLU A 79 -7.32 -17.78 -2.70
C GLU A 79 -8.53 -18.67 -3.01
N GLY A 80 -9.48 -18.22 -3.84
CA GLY A 80 -10.67 -18.99 -4.19
C GLY A 80 -11.63 -19.24 -3.02
N LEU A 81 -11.57 -18.42 -1.97
CA LEU A 81 -12.49 -18.49 -0.84
C LEU A 81 -13.87 -18.02 -1.33
N GLN A 82 -14.86 -18.91 -1.33
CA GLN A 82 -16.18 -18.69 -1.94
C GLN A 82 -17.18 -18.12 -0.94
#